data_AF-A0A538KE04-F1
#
_entry.id   AF-A0A538KE04-F1
#
_cell.length_a   1.000
_cell.length_b   1.000
_cell.length_c   1.000
_cell.angle_alpha   90.00
_cell.angle_beta   90.00
_cell.angle_gamma   90.00
#
_symmetry.space_group_name_H-M   'P 1'
#
loop_
_entity.id
_entity.type
_entity.pdbx_description
1 polymer ?
#
loop_
_entity_poly.entity_id
_entity_poly.type
_entity_poly.pdbx_seq_one_letter_code
_entity_poly.pdbx_strand_id
1 'polypeptide(L)'
;MMVLTGKAMVATFTPPYSWRDEFIQESWLILRRCLVPMVVSVFVFSFGAPGMQATNITAIFGTVDRMGAFDVMASVRELSGWINGMVIAGVGGTAICADLGARKVREELDAISVLGLDPVREIVTPRFLALGVMTPLMNLVAVVISLTGCWVADIVVWGETTGGFLATFTSNFSLPDFLGAVLRSIGVGFIVAIACCYKGMYVKGGAQGVGRAVNQAVVIAFAGIWAFSNLFTATMLAAFPETGNLH
;
A
#
# COMPACT_ATOMS: atom_id res chain seq x y z
N MET A 1 7.62 1.13 -19.84
CA MET A 1 7.64 1.13 -18.35
C MET A 1 9.07 1.30 -17.82
N MET A 2 10.03 0.41 -18.08
CA MET A 2 11.40 0.51 -17.52
C MET A 2 12.14 1.84 -17.76
N VAL A 3 12.08 2.41 -18.97
CA VAL A 3 12.76 3.70 -19.27
C VAL A 3 12.14 4.87 -18.50
N LEU A 4 10.83 4.82 -18.22
CA LEU A 4 10.10 5.88 -17.53
C LEU A 4 10.37 5.82 -16.01
N THR A 5 10.50 4.61 -15.46
CA THR A 5 10.97 4.38 -14.09
C THR A 5 12.40 4.89 -13.90
N GLY A 6 13.31 4.59 -14.83
CA GLY A 6 14.69 5.07 -14.77
C GLY A 6 14.78 6.60 -14.82
N LYS A 7 14.02 7.24 -15.71
CA LYS A 7 13.96 8.71 -15.77
C LYS A 7 13.33 9.33 -14.53
N ALA A 8 12.27 8.76 -13.96
CA ALA A 8 11.64 9.26 -12.73
C ALA A 8 12.56 9.13 -11.50
N MET A 9 13.30 8.02 -11.38
CA MET A 9 14.30 7.85 -10.31
C MET A 9 15.45 8.85 -10.47
N VAL A 10 15.99 9.04 -11.68
CA VAL A 10 17.09 10.01 -11.91
C VAL A 10 16.60 11.45 -11.73
N ALA A 11 15.35 11.75 -12.12
CA ALA A 11 14.71 13.05 -11.92
C ALA A 11 14.51 13.41 -10.44
N THR A 12 14.31 12.41 -9.57
CA THR A 12 14.19 12.60 -8.11
C THR A 12 15.46 13.20 -7.51
N PHE A 13 16.63 12.79 -8.00
CA PHE A 13 17.92 13.16 -7.40
C PHE A 13 18.65 14.28 -8.13
N THR A 14 18.07 14.86 -9.18
CA THR A 14 18.69 15.93 -9.97
C THR A 14 17.97 17.28 -9.76
N PRO A 15 18.68 18.39 -9.51
CA PRO A 15 18.10 19.75 -9.41
C PRO A 15 17.72 20.31 -10.79
N PRO A 16 16.70 21.20 -10.93
CA PRO A 16 16.01 21.96 -9.88
C PRO A 16 14.83 21.24 -9.20
N TYR A 17 14.57 21.59 -7.92
CA TYR A 17 13.57 20.97 -7.04
C TYR A 17 12.22 21.72 -7.00
N SER A 18 11.59 21.98 -8.15
CA SER A 18 10.27 22.66 -8.24
C SER A 18 9.09 21.84 -7.68
N TRP A 19 9.30 20.57 -7.34
CA TRP A 19 8.28 19.56 -7.05
C TRP A 19 7.77 19.52 -5.60
N ARG A 20 8.23 20.41 -4.72
CA ARG A 20 7.90 20.39 -3.28
C ARG A 20 6.42 20.66 -3.01
N ASP A 21 5.85 21.66 -3.67
CA ASP A 21 4.46 22.07 -3.42
C ASP A 21 3.47 21.03 -3.94
N GLU A 22 3.72 20.49 -5.15
CA GLU A 22 2.88 19.43 -5.72
C GLU A 22 3.01 18.12 -4.92
N PHE A 23 4.20 17.79 -4.40
CA PHE A 23 4.37 16.65 -3.49
C PHE A 23 3.52 16.76 -2.22
N ILE A 24 3.48 17.93 -1.57
CA ILE A 24 2.69 18.14 -0.35
C ILE A 24 1.19 18.04 -0.67
N GLN A 25 0.75 18.64 -1.78
CA GLN A 25 -0.65 18.60 -2.19
C GLN A 25 -1.12 17.17 -2.51
N GLU A 26 -0.33 16.41 -3.25
CA GLU A 26 -0.64 15.01 -3.58
C GLU A 26 -0.62 14.13 -2.33
N SER A 27 0.35 14.33 -1.44
CA SER A 27 0.41 13.60 -0.16
C SER A 27 -0.81 13.87 0.70
N TRP A 28 -1.26 15.12 0.78
CA TRP A 28 -2.47 15.51 1.51
C TRP A 28 -3.74 14.92 0.89
N LEU A 29 -3.83 14.90 -0.44
CA LEU A 29 -4.95 14.31 -1.17
C LEU A 29 -5.04 12.80 -0.94
N ILE A 30 -3.90 12.10 -1.02
CA ILE A 30 -3.81 10.66 -0.74
C ILE A 30 -4.28 10.40 0.69
N LEU A 31 -3.75 11.13 1.67
CA LEU A 31 -4.14 10.97 3.08
C LEU A 31 -5.64 11.15 3.26
N ARG A 32 -6.21 12.27 2.81
CA ARG A 32 -7.62 12.59 3.05
C ARG A 32 -8.59 11.62 2.35
N ARG A 33 -8.25 11.17 1.13
CA ARG A 33 -9.14 10.30 0.35
C ARG A 33 -8.96 8.82 0.68
N CYS A 34 -7.76 8.38 1.04
CA CYS A 34 -7.47 6.97 1.28
C CYS A 34 -7.64 6.57 2.75
N LEU A 35 -7.54 7.50 3.72
CA LEU A 35 -7.58 7.15 5.15
C LEU A 35 -8.88 6.47 5.55
N VAL A 36 -10.03 7.07 5.26
CA VAL A 36 -11.34 6.51 5.62
C VAL A 36 -11.58 5.12 5.01
N PRO A 37 -11.46 4.93 3.68
CA PRO A 37 -11.68 3.60 3.10
C PRO A 37 -10.62 2.58 3.58
N MET A 38 -9.38 3.01 3.83
CA MET A 38 -8.35 2.13 4.38
C MET A 38 -8.71 1.66 5.79
N VAL A 39 -9.05 2.58 6.71
CA VAL A 39 -9.40 2.22 8.09
C VAL A 39 -10.60 1.28 8.12
N VAL A 40 -11.65 1.59 7.35
CA VAL A 40 -12.87 0.76 7.30
C VAL A 40 -12.57 -0.63 6.73
N SER A 41 -11.87 -0.72 5.60
CA SER A 41 -11.58 -2.00 4.95
C SER A 41 -10.64 -2.88 5.78
N VAL A 42 -9.59 -2.29 6.36
CA VAL A 42 -8.65 -3.02 7.22
C VAL A 42 -9.35 -3.51 8.48
N PHE A 43 -10.12 -2.67 9.16
CA PHE A 43 -10.83 -3.07 10.38
C PHE A 43 -11.81 -4.22 10.11
N VAL A 44 -12.66 -4.10 9.10
CA VAL A 44 -13.68 -5.10 8.78
C VAL A 44 -13.04 -6.43 8.36
N PHE A 45 -12.01 -6.37 7.51
CA PHE A 45 -11.34 -7.60 7.05
C PHE A 45 -10.60 -8.28 8.20
N SER A 46 -9.91 -7.50 9.05
CA SER A 46 -9.13 -8.02 10.18
C SER A 46 -10.02 -8.60 11.27
N PHE A 47 -11.12 -7.94 11.59
CA PHE A 47 -12.11 -8.48 12.52
C PHE A 47 -12.66 -9.83 12.04
N GLY A 48 -12.99 -9.96 10.75
CA GLY A 48 -13.62 -11.15 10.19
C GLY A 48 -12.68 -12.33 10.00
N ALA A 49 -11.65 -12.17 9.16
CA ALA A 49 -10.81 -13.28 8.72
C ALA A 49 -9.75 -13.67 9.78
N PRO A 50 -8.73 -12.85 10.08
CA PRO A 50 -7.74 -13.20 11.09
C PRO A 50 -8.25 -13.10 12.53
N GLY A 51 -9.27 -12.28 12.80
CA GLY A 51 -9.97 -12.25 14.08
C GLY A 51 -10.80 -13.52 14.26
N MET A 52 -12.06 -13.51 13.83
CA MET A 52 -12.99 -14.58 14.15
C MET A 52 -12.59 -15.99 13.65
N GLN A 53 -12.05 -16.11 12.42
CA GLN A 53 -11.74 -17.45 11.89
C GLN A 53 -10.47 -18.05 12.49
N ALA A 54 -9.47 -17.23 12.80
CA ALA A 54 -8.27 -17.74 13.45
C ALA A 54 -8.57 -18.21 14.86
N THR A 55 -9.39 -17.46 15.62
CA THR A 55 -9.80 -17.91 16.96
C THR A 55 -10.57 -19.22 16.93
N ASN A 56 -11.43 -19.41 15.92
CA ASN A 56 -12.16 -20.67 15.77
C ASN A 56 -11.18 -21.84 15.58
N ILE A 57 -10.15 -21.65 14.76
CA ILE A 57 -9.11 -22.67 14.55
C ILE A 57 -8.32 -22.92 15.84
N THR A 58 -7.86 -21.89 16.53
CA THR A 58 -7.08 -22.06 17.78
C THR A 58 -7.92 -22.65 18.92
N ALA A 59 -9.22 -22.39 18.93
CA ALA A 59 -10.16 -23.01 19.87
C ALA A 59 -10.27 -24.52 19.67
N ILE A 60 -10.21 -25.03 18.43
CA ILE A 60 -10.19 -26.47 18.15
C ILE A 60 -8.96 -27.14 18.77
N PHE A 61 -7.82 -26.44 18.78
CA PHE A 61 -6.57 -26.93 19.37
C PHE A 61 -6.45 -26.63 20.88
N GLY A 62 -7.39 -25.89 21.46
CA GLY A 62 -7.36 -25.48 22.86
C GLY A 62 -6.28 -24.46 23.20
N THR A 63 -5.71 -23.77 22.21
CA THR A 63 -4.62 -22.78 22.37
C THR A 63 -5.09 -21.38 21.99
N VAL A 64 -6.22 -20.96 22.55
CA VAL A 64 -6.82 -19.64 22.26
C VAL A 64 -5.87 -18.52 22.67
N ASP A 65 -5.14 -18.71 23.77
CA ASP A 65 -4.07 -17.86 24.32
C ASP A 65 -2.92 -17.55 23.33
N ARG A 66 -2.80 -18.31 22.24
CA ARG A 66 -1.79 -18.09 21.18
C ARG A 66 -2.29 -17.22 20.03
N MET A 67 -3.49 -16.68 20.10
CA MET A 67 -4.07 -15.89 19.02
C MET A 67 -3.26 -14.62 18.70
N GLY A 68 -2.66 -13.99 19.71
CA GLY A 68 -1.77 -12.83 19.52
C GLY A 68 -0.56 -13.12 18.62
N ALA A 69 0.00 -14.34 18.65
CA ALA A 69 1.10 -14.74 17.77
C ALA A 69 0.63 -14.89 16.32
N PHE A 70 -0.55 -15.49 16.13
CA PHE A 70 -1.16 -15.61 14.80
C PHE A 70 -1.43 -14.24 14.21
N ASP A 71 -1.89 -13.29 15.01
CA ASP A 71 -2.17 -11.93 14.54
C ASP A 71 -0.91 -11.19 14.05
N VAL A 72 0.24 -11.36 14.71
CA VAL A 72 1.52 -10.83 14.20
C VAL A 72 1.78 -11.35 12.79
N MET A 73 1.61 -12.66 12.57
CA MET A 73 1.87 -13.27 11.27
C MET A 73 0.85 -12.83 10.21
N ALA A 74 -0.44 -12.84 10.52
CA ALA A 74 -1.48 -12.54 9.55
C ALA A 74 -1.60 -11.03 9.30
N SER A 75 -1.74 -10.22 10.35
CA SER A 75 -2.01 -8.79 10.25
C SER A 75 -0.77 -7.99 9.90
N VAL A 76 0.34 -8.15 10.63
CA VAL A 76 1.53 -7.30 10.47
C VAL A 76 2.30 -7.68 9.21
N ARG A 77 2.51 -8.97 8.95
CA ARG A 77 3.34 -9.40 7.82
C ARG A 77 2.62 -9.33 6.49
N GLU A 78 1.34 -9.68 6.43
CA GLU A 78 0.60 -9.82 5.17
C GLU A 78 -0.57 -8.85 5.02
N LEU A 79 -1.64 -9.05 5.78
CA LEU A 79 -2.96 -8.52 5.44
C LEU A 79 -3.03 -6.99 5.41
N SER A 80 -2.40 -6.32 6.39
CA SER A 80 -2.40 -4.86 6.46
C SER A 80 -1.81 -4.23 5.20
N GLY A 81 -0.66 -4.74 4.76
CA GLY A 81 0.05 -4.24 3.58
C GLY A 81 -0.71 -4.47 2.28
N TRP A 82 -1.40 -5.60 2.17
CA TRP A 82 -2.20 -5.93 0.98
C TRP A 82 -3.41 -5.01 0.85
N ILE A 83 -4.19 -4.86 1.92
CA ILE A 83 -5.40 -4.04 1.91
C ILE A 83 -5.01 -2.57 1.70
N ASN A 84 -3.98 -2.08 2.41
CA ASN A 84 -3.47 -0.73 2.21
C ASN A 84 -3.02 -0.49 0.76
N GLY A 85 -2.24 -1.41 0.18
CA GLY A 85 -1.81 -1.31 -1.22
C GLY A 85 -2.98 -1.27 -2.21
N MET A 86 -4.00 -2.09 -1.99
CA MET A 86 -5.21 -2.11 -2.84
C MET A 86 -5.99 -0.79 -2.75
N VAL A 87 -6.17 -0.24 -1.54
CA VAL A 87 -6.88 1.02 -1.34
C VAL A 87 -6.11 2.17 -1.98
N ILE A 88 -4.79 2.22 -1.80
CA ILE A 88 -3.94 3.24 -2.41
C ILE A 88 -3.99 3.13 -3.94
N ALA A 89 -3.92 1.93 -4.51
CA ALA A 89 -4.05 1.75 -5.95
C ALA A 89 -5.44 2.11 -6.47
N GLY A 90 -6.50 1.76 -5.73
CA GLY A 90 -7.89 1.95 -6.12
C GLY A 90 -8.41 3.38 -5.97
N VAL A 91 -7.95 4.13 -4.97
CA VAL A 91 -8.42 5.50 -4.67
C VAL A 91 -7.37 6.54 -5.05
N GLY A 92 -6.15 6.42 -4.52
CA GLY A 92 -5.08 7.38 -4.77
C GLY A 92 -4.52 7.27 -6.19
N GLY A 93 -4.18 6.05 -6.61
CA GLY A 93 -3.60 5.77 -7.92
C GLY A 93 -4.56 6.07 -9.08
N THR A 94 -5.84 5.76 -8.92
CA THR A 94 -6.86 6.09 -9.93
C THR A 94 -7.09 7.58 -10.06
N ALA A 95 -7.11 8.33 -8.94
CA ALA A 95 -7.20 9.78 -8.97
C ALA A 95 -6.03 10.39 -9.72
N ILE A 96 -4.80 9.96 -9.41
CA ILE A 96 -3.58 10.40 -10.10
C ILE A 96 -3.63 10.07 -11.60
N CYS A 97 -4.06 8.86 -11.95
CA CYS A 97 -4.18 8.43 -13.36
C CYS A 97 -5.25 9.23 -14.11
N ALA A 98 -6.39 9.52 -13.47
CA ALA A 98 -7.48 10.29 -14.04
C ALA A 98 -7.07 11.74 -14.27
N ASP A 99 -6.42 12.37 -13.29
CA ASP A 99 -5.93 13.74 -13.39
C ASP A 99 -4.88 13.86 -14.49
N LEU A 100 -3.95 12.92 -14.57
CA LEU A 100 -2.94 12.92 -15.63
C LEU A 100 -3.55 12.69 -17.02
N GLY A 101 -4.51 11.78 -17.13
CA GLY A 101 -5.25 11.53 -18.35
C GLY A 101 -6.06 12.76 -18.80
N ALA A 102 -6.67 13.48 -17.86
CA ALA A 102 -7.39 14.72 -18.15
C ALA A 102 -6.44 15.81 -18.67
N ARG A 103 -5.28 15.99 -18.04
CA ARG A 103 -4.24 16.93 -18.52
C ARG A 103 -3.71 16.54 -19.90
N LYS A 104 -3.60 15.23 -20.20
CA LYS A 104 -3.22 14.76 -21.53
C LYS A 104 -4.26 15.11 -22.59
N VAL A 105 -5.55 14.91 -22.29
CA VAL A 105 -6.65 15.20 -23.21
C VAL A 105 -6.82 16.70 -23.48
N ARG A 106 -6.43 17.55 -22.51
CA ARG A 106 -6.38 19.01 -22.65
C ARG A 106 -5.10 19.54 -23.31
N GLU A 107 -4.23 18.64 -23.80
CA GLU A 107 -2.94 18.98 -24.42
C GLU A 107 -1.95 19.73 -23.51
N GLU A 108 -2.22 19.82 -22.20
CA GLU A 108 -1.34 20.50 -21.23
C GLU A 108 0.04 19.83 -21.15
N LEU A 109 0.07 18.49 -21.24
CA LEU A 109 1.33 17.73 -21.25
C LEU A 109 2.18 18.00 -22.49
N ASP A 110 1.53 18.23 -23.64
CA ASP A 110 2.22 18.55 -24.88
C ASP A 110 2.70 20.00 -24.88
N ALA A 111 1.93 20.92 -24.30
CA ALA A 111 2.35 22.30 -24.09
C ALA A 111 3.64 22.40 -23.26
N ILE A 112 3.76 21.62 -22.17
CA ILE A 112 4.99 21.57 -21.34
C ILE A 112 6.18 21.08 -22.17
N SER A 113 5.97 20.08 -23.03
CA SER A 113 7.04 19.57 -23.89
C SER A 113 7.51 20.57 -24.93
N VAL A 114 6.62 21.43 -25.44
CA VAL A 114 6.94 22.52 -26.39
C VAL A 114 7.71 23.65 -25.70
N LEU A 115 7.47 23.88 -24.41
CA LEU A 115 8.23 24.83 -23.58
C LEU A 115 9.65 24.35 -23.25
N GLY A 116 10.05 23.16 -23.73
CA GLY A 116 11.37 22.59 -23.49
C GLY A 116 11.54 21.94 -22.12
N LEU A 117 10.45 21.77 -21.37
CA LEU A 117 10.44 21.10 -20.06
C LEU A 117 10.07 19.61 -20.23
N ASP A 118 10.71 18.73 -19.44
CA ASP A 118 10.38 17.30 -19.44
C ASP A 118 9.14 17.02 -18.57
N PRO A 119 7.99 16.62 -19.15
CA PRO A 119 6.76 16.39 -18.40
C PRO A 119 6.87 15.23 -17.39
N VAL A 120 7.80 14.28 -17.62
CA VAL A 120 8.06 13.19 -16.65
C VAL A 120 8.69 13.76 -15.38
N ARG A 121 9.57 14.74 -15.54
CA ARG A 121 10.26 15.35 -14.40
C ARG A 121 9.33 16.23 -13.57
N GLU A 122 8.57 17.10 -14.24
CA GLU A 122 7.71 18.08 -13.57
C GLU A 122 6.49 17.42 -12.90
N ILE A 123 5.82 16.48 -13.58
CA ILE A 123 4.51 15.97 -13.11
C ILE A 123 4.60 14.57 -12.53
N VAL A 124 5.37 13.66 -13.14
CA VAL A 124 5.40 12.25 -12.72
C VAL A 124 6.26 12.04 -11.48
N THR A 125 7.38 12.76 -11.36
CA THR A 125 8.33 12.62 -10.25
C THR A 125 7.73 12.99 -8.87
N PRO A 126 7.05 14.14 -8.66
CA PRO A 126 6.43 14.44 -7.36
C PRO A 126 5.42 13.37 -6.93
N ARG A 127 4.65 12.85 -7.88
CA ARG A 127 3.61 11.84 -7.63
C ARG A 127 4.18 10.48 -7.28
N PHE A 128 5.28 10.11 -7.96
CA PHE A 128 6.02 8.89 -7.65
C PHE A 128 6.54 8.88 -6.22
N LEU A 129 7.06 10.02 -5.76
CA LEU A 129 7.55 10.16 -4.40
C LEU A 129 6.43 10.28 -3.37
N ALA A 130 5.36 11.00 -3.69
CA ALA A 130 4.18 11.10 -2.82
C ALA A 130 3.60 9.70 -2.54
N LEU A 131 3.39 8.88 -3.57
CA LEU A 131 2.91 7.51 -3.38
C LEU A 131 3.94 6.62 -2.66
N GLY A 132 5.23 6.71 -3.00
CA GLY A 132 6.28 5.93 -2.36
C GLY A 132 6.42 6.20 -0.85
N VAL A 133 6.26 7.46 -0.42
CA VAL A 133 6.37 7.89 0.98
C VAL A 133 5.05 7.74 1.74
N MET A 134 3.92 8.05 1.13
CA MET A 134 2.63 7.96 1.81
C MET A 134 2.18 6.51 2.01
N THR A 135 2.54 5.59 1.11
CA THR A 135 2.17 4.17 1.24
C THR A 135 2.66 3.52 2.54
N PRO A 136 3.96 3.60 2.92
CA PRO A 136 4.42 3.06 4.20
C PRO A 136 3.83 3.81 5.40
N LEU A 137 3.64 5.13 5.33
CA LEU A 137 3.01 5.89 6.42
C LEU A 137 1.57 5.44 6.67
N MET A 138 0.80 5.23 5.60
CA MET A 138 -0.55 4.68 5.69
C MET A 138 -0.54 3.22 6.16
N ASN A 139 0.48 2.44 5.80
CA ASN A 139 0.62 1.07 6.26
C ASN A 139 0.80 0.98 7.79
N LEU A 140 1.55 1.91 8.39
CA LEU A 140 1.70 1.94 9.85
C LEU A 140 0.36 2.13 10.55
N VAL A 141 -0.48 3.01 10.02
CA VAL A 141 -1.85 3.20 10.52
C VAL A 141 -2.69 1.94 10.28
N ALA A 142 -2.58 1.32 9.10
CA ALA A 142 -3.29 0.08 8.77
C ALA A 142 -2.94 -1.04 9.77
N VAL A 143 -1.67 -1.23 10.11
CA VAL A 143 -1.23 -2.26 11.07
C VAL A 143 -1.88 -2.06 12.44
N VAL A 144 -1.93 -0.82 12.93
CA VAL A 144 -2.58 -0.51 14.22
C VAL A 144 -4.08 -0.82 14.16
N ILE A 145 -4.75 -0.48 13.07
CA ILE A 145 -6.19 -0.76 12.89
C ILE A 145 -6.47 -2.26 12.69
N SER A 146 -5.55 -2.98 12.05
CA SER A 146 -5.63 -4.43 11.89
C SER A 146 -5.57 -5.12 13.25
N LEU A 147 -4.61 -4.73 14.08
CA LEU A 147 -4.43 -5.22 15.44
C LEU A 147 -5.67 -4.95 16.31
N THR A 148 -6.24 -3.75 16.24
CA THR A 148 -7.47 -3.45 16.99
C THR A 148 -8.66 -4.25 16.47
N GLY A 149 -8.76 -4.51 15.17
CA GLY A 149 -9.80 -5.38 14.59
C GLY A 149 -9.75 -6.81 15.14
N CYS A 150 -8.56 -7.40 15.20
CA CYS A 150 -8.35 -8.75 15.75
C CYS A 150 -8.57 -8.80 17.26
N TRP A 151 -8.04 -7.81 17.99
CA TRP A 151 -8.21 -7.67 19.44
C TRP A 151 -9.69 -7.57 19.85
N VAL A 152 -10.49 -6.79 19.11
CA VAL A 152 -11.94 -6.68 19.36
C VAL A 152 -12.64 -8.01 19.08
N ALA A 153 -12.27 -8.72 18.01
CA ALA A 153 -12.85 -10.03 17.69
C ALA A 153 -12.59 -11.05 18.80
N ASP A 154 -11.36 -11.12 19.29
CA ASP A 154 -10.94 -12.08 20.30
C ASP A 154 -11.65 -11.87 21.65
N ILE A 155 -11.65 -10.62 22.14
CA ILE A 155 -12.26 -10.30 23.44
C ILE A 155 -13.78 -10.37 23.40
N VAL A 156 -14.41 -9.78 22.38
CA VAL A 156 -15.87 -9.63 22.37
C VAL A 156 -16.56 -10.95 22.04
N VAL A 157 -15.94 -11.79 21.20
CA VAL A 157 -16.57 -13.04 20.74
C VAL A 157 -16.16 -14.23 21.62
N TRP A 158 -14.89 -14.32 22.01
CA TRP A 158 -14.35 -15.50 22.69
C TRP A 158 -14.01 -15.26 24.17
N GLY A 159 -14.02 -14.01 24.62
CA GLY A 159 -13.86 -13.69 26.04
C GLY A 159 -12.43 -13.85 26.56
N GLU A 160 -11.42 -13.80 25.69
CA GLU A 160 -10.03 -13.81 26.11
C GLU A 160 -9.69 -12.54 26.92
N THR A 161 -8.71 -12.65 27.81
CA THR A 161 -8.17 -11.48 28.52
C THR A 161 -7.23 -10.68 27.62
N THR A 162 -7.36 -9.35 27.63
CA THR A 162 -6.43 -8.43 26.94
C THR A 162 -4.96 -8.69 27.26
N GLY A 163 -4.67 -9.10 28.50
CA GLY A 163 -3.31 -9.38 28.95
C GLY A 163 -2.67 -10.58 28.25
N GLY A 164 -3.44 -11.66 28.00
CA GLY A 164 -2.97 -12.84 27.28
C GLY A 164 -2.61 -12.51 25.83
N PHE A 165 -3.57 -11.91 25.12
CA PHE A 165 -3.38 -11.45 23.74
C PHE A 165 -2.14 -10.56 23.58
N LEU A 166 -1.98 -9.54 24.44
CA LEU A 166 -0.88 -8.59 24.33
C LEU A 166 0.47 -9.21 24.71
N ALA A 167 0.49 -10.15 25.66
CA ALA A 167 1.71 -10.87 26.03
C ALA A 167 2.21 -11.75 24.87
N THR A 168 1.32 -12.50 24.24
CA THR A 168 1.66 -13.36 23.10
C THR A 168 2.01 -12.53 21.86
N PHE A 169 1.32 -11.40 21.64
CA PHE A 169 1.66 -10.48 20.55
C PHE A 169 3.06 -9.88 20.72
N THR A 170 3.37 -9.35 21.91
CA THR A 170 4.67 -8.69 22.16
C THR A 170 5.84 -9.67 22.19
N SER A 171 5.62 -10.94 22.58
CA SER A 171 6.65 -11.97 22.55
C SER A 171 6.99 -12.44 21.12
N ASN A 172 6.02 -12.40 20.20
CA ASN A 172 6.20 -12.83 18.81
C ASN A 172 6.49 -11.68 17.84
N PHE A 173 6.23 -10.43 18.25
CA PHE A 173 6.53 -9.27 17.44
C PHE A 173 8.04 -9.02 17.37
N SER A 174 8.58 -9.07 16.15
CA SER A 174 10.02 -8.90 15.91
C SER A 174 10.32 -7.63 15.11
N LEU A 175 11.50 -7.04 15.33
CA LEU A 175 11.96 -5.87 14.56
C LEU A 175 12.07 -6.14 13.04
N PRO A 176 12.51 -7.33 12.59
CA PRO A 176 12.49 -7.68 11.16
C PRO A 176 11.08 -7.64 10.54
N ASP A 177 10.03 -8.01 11.29
CA ASP A 177 8.65 -7.95 10.81
C ASP A 177 8.20 -6.51 10.52
N PHE A 178 8.56 -5.61 11.44
CA PHE A 178 8.28 -4.19 11.27
C PHE A 178 9.02 -3.58 10.08
N LEU A 179 10.34 -3.79 10.00
CA LEU A 179 11.16 -3.26 8.91
C LEU A 179 10.77 -3.86 7.56
N GLY A 180 10.46 -5.15 7.52
CA GLY A 180 9.95 -5.85 6.34
C GLY A 180 8.64 -5.24 5.85
N ALA A 181 7.69 -4.99 6.75
CA ALA A 181 6.42 -4.36 6.40
C ALA A 181 6.59 -2.94 5.83
N VAL A 182 7.50 -2.14 6.39
CA VAL A 182 7.81 -0.78 5.89
C VAL A 182 8.46 -0.83 4.51
N LEU A 183 9.50 -1.65 4.33
CA LEU A 183 10.23 -1.78 3.06
C LEU A 183 9.34 -2.31 1.94
N ARG A 184 8.50 -3.31 2.24
CA ARG A 184 7.51 -3.84 1.31
C ARG A 184 6.52 -2.76 0.89
N SER A 185 6.01 -1.98 1.84
CA SER A 185 5.03 -0.92 1.57
C SER A 185 5.60 0.17 0.67
N ILE A 186 6.89 0.51 0.81
CA ILE A 186 7.58 1.42 -0.11
C ILE A 186 7.57 0.86 -1.54
N GLY A 187 7.94 -0.41 -1.72
CA GLY A 187 7.95 -1.06 -3.03
C GLY A 187 6.56 -1.09 -3.68
N VAL A 188 5.53 -1.40 -2.89
CA VAL A 188 4.12 -1.35 -3.33
C VAL A 188 3.74 0.05 -3.81
N GLY A 189 4.07 1.09 -3.05
CA GLY A 189 3.77 2.48 -3.42
C GLY A 189 4.39 2.87 -4.77
N PHE A 190 5.64 2.47 -5.01
CA PHE A 190 6.32 2.74 -6.28
C PHE A 190 5.72 1.97 -7.47
N ILE A 191 5.33 0.72 -7.27
CA ILE A 191 4.67 -0.09 -8.32
C ILE A 191 3.36 0.58 -8.75
N VAL A 192 2.55 1.01 -7.78
CA VAL A 192 1.29 1.72 -8.02
C VAL A 192 1.55 3.02 -8.78
N ALA A 193 2.53 3.81 -8.33
CA ALA A 193 2.87 5.06 -8.98
C ALA A 193 3.27 4.88 -10.44
N ILE A 194 4.12 3.89 -10.74
CA ILE A 194 4.58 3.61 -12.11
C ILE A 194 3.40 3.17 -12.99
N ALA A 195 2.57 2.25 -12.49
CA ALA A 195 1.43 1.74 -13.24
C ALA A 195 0.44 2.86 -13.60
N CYS A 196 0.08 3.69 -12.61
CA CYS A 196 -0.87 4.79 -12.77
C CYS A 196 -0.32 5.94 -13.61
N CYS A 197 0.92 6.37 -13.38
CA CYS A 197 1.52 7.45 -14.17
C CYS A 197 1.77 7.01 -15.62
N TYR A 198 2.21 5.78 -15.85
CA TYR A 198 2.40 5.27 -17.21
C TYR A 198 1.07 5.27 -17.98
N LYS A 199 0.01 4.71 -17.41
CA LYS A 199 -1.29 4.67 -18.08
C LYS A 199 -1.91 6.06 -18.25
N GLY A 200 -1.71 6.97 -17.30
CA GLY A 200 -2.19 8.35 -17.37
C GLY A 200 -1.49 9.21 -18.45
N MET A 201 -0.19 9.00 -18.70
CA MET A 201 0.55 9.77 -19.73
C MET A 201 0.16 9.38 -21.17
N TYR A 202 -0.18 8.11 -21.39
CA TYR A 202 -0.40 7.54 -22.72
C TYR A 202 -1.89 7.33 -23.06
N VAL A 203 -2.77 8.12 -22.44
CA VAL A 203 -4.22 8.08 -22.73
C VAL A 203 -4.50 8.52 -24.17
N LYS A 204 -5.44 7.84 -24.82
CA LYS A 204 -5.97 8.17 -26.16
C LYS A 204 -7.49 8.05 -26.17
N GLY A 205 -8.16 8.87 -26.98
CA GLY A 205 -9.62 8.77 -27.18
C GLY A 205 -10.46 9.63 -26.23
N GLY A 206 -9.97 10.82 -25.87
CA GLY A 206 -10.73 11.81 -25.09
C GLY A 206 -11.13 11.33 -23.69
N ALA A 207 -12.25 11.85 -23.16
CA ALA A 207 -12.72 11.53 -21.82
C ALA A 207 -13.02 10.04 -21.60
N GLN A 208 -13.56 9.34 -22.60
CA GLN A 208 -13.81 7.89 -22.52
C GLN A 208 -12.50 7.10 -22.46
N GLY A 209 -11.45 7.59 -23.12
CA GLY A 209 -10.10 7.03 -23.04
C GLY A 209 -9.52 7.04 -21.64
N VAL A 210 -9.78 8.11 -20.86
CA VAL A 210 -9.31 8.24 -19.48
C VAL A 210 -9.86 7.13 -18.60
N GLY A 211 -11.17 6.87 -18.66
CA GLY A 211 -11.80 5.78 -17.89
C GLY A 211 -11.22 4.41 -18.21
N ARG A 212 -10.95 4.13 -19.50
CA ARG A 212 -10.32 2.86 -19.93
C ARG A 212 -8.89 2.74 -19.39
N ALA A 213 -8.13 3.84 -19.40
CA ALA A 213 -6.76 3.85 -18.89
C ALA A 213 -6.72 3.65 -17.37
N VAL A 214 -7.64 4.26 -16.62
CA VAL A 214 -7.77 4.07 -15.17
C VAL A 214 -8.04 2.61 -14.83
N ASN A 215 -9.01 1.98 -15.49
CA ASN A 215 -9.31 0.56 -15.26
C ASN A 215 -8.11 -0.35 -15.57
N GLN A 216 -7.40 -0.09 -16.67
CA GLN A 216 -6.19 -0.83 -17.00
C GLN A 216 -5.06 -0.60 -15.98
N ALA A 217 -4.92 0.63 -15.48
CA ALA A 217 -3.92 0.97 -14.47
C ALA A 217 -4.15 0.20 -13.18
N VAL A 218 -5.40 0.12 -12.71
CA VAL A 218 -5.77 -0.61 -11.49
C VAL A 218 -5.46 -2.09 -11.62
N VAL A 219 -5.83 -2.72 -12.74
CA VAL A 219 -5.57 -4.15 -12.94
C VAL A 219 -4.07 -4.45 -12.94
N ILE A 220 -3.27 -3.60 -13.61
CA ILE A 220 -1.80 -3.76 -13.63
C ILE A 220 -1.21 -3.51 -12.24
N ALA A 221 -1.69 -2.48 -11.54
CA ALA A 221 -1.25 -2.17 -10.19
C ALA A 221 -1.56 -3.33 -9.24
N PHE A 222 -2.78 -3.88 -9.26
CA PHE A 222 -3.16 -5.03 -8.45
C PHE A 222 -2.30 -6.25 -8.76
N ALA A 223 -2.16 -6.63 -10.04
CA ALA A 223 -1.30 -7.77 -10.41
C ALA A 223 0.14 -7.56 -9.92
N GLY A 224 0.67 -6.34 -10.05
CA GLY A 224 2.00 -5.96 -9.58
C GLY A 224 2.13 -6.03 -8.06
N ILE A 225 1.13 -5.53 -7.31
CA ILE A 225 1.09 -5.58 -5.85
C ILE A 225 1.15 -7.03 -5.39
N TRP A 226 0.31 -7.91 -5.93
CA TRP A 226 0.24 -9.31 -5.52
C TRP A 226 1.55 -10.05 -5.82
N ALA A 227 2.07 -9.92 -7.03
CA ALA A 227 3.31 -10.57 -7.43
C ALA A 227 4.50 -10.09 -6.57
N PHE A 228 4.65 -8.78 -6.39
CA PHE A 228 5.73 -8.22 -5.59
C PHE A 228 5.59 -8.59 -4.11
N SER A 229 4.38 -8.49 -3.57
CA SER A 229 4.06 -8.86 -2.21
C SER A 229 4.44 -10.30 -1.89
N ASN A 230 4.01 -11.24 -2.72
CA ASN A 230 4.29 -12.65 -2.52
C ASN A 230 5.79 -12.95 -2.64
N LEU A 231 6.47 -12.40 -3.65
CA LEU A 231 7.91 -12.55 -3.81
C LEU A 231 8.68 -11.97 -2.60
N PHE A 232 8.29 -10.80 -2.12
CA PHE A 232 8.92 -10.16 -0.97
C PHE A 232 8.79 -11.04 0.28
N THR A 233 7.57 -11.52 0.57
CA THR A 233 7.32 -12.44 1.69
C THR A 233 8.15 -13.71 1.58
N ALA A 234 8.19 -14.33 0.40
CA ALA A 234 8.97 -15.55 0.18
C ALA A 234 10.46 -15.29 0.44
N THR A 235 11.01 -14.17 -0.03
CA THR A 235 12.42 -13.81 0.23
C THR A 235 12.69 -13.49 1.69
N MET A 236 11.75 -12.85 2.38
CA MET A 236 11.90 -12.49 3.78
C MET A 236 11.90 -13.73 4.69
N LEU A 237 10.98 -14.67 4.45
CA LEU A 237 10.93 -15.95 5.16
C LEU A 237 12.17 -16.81 4.87
N ALA A 238 12.70 -16.75 3.65
CA ALA A 238 13.94 -17.44 3.30
C ALA A 238 15.19 -16.81 3.95
N ALA A 239 15.22 -15.48 4.10
CA ALA A 239 16.34 -14.75 4.69
C ALA A 239 16.35 -14.80 6.22
N PHE A 240 15.17 -14.85 6.86
CA PHE A 240 15.00 -14.92 8.30
C PHE A 240 14.14 -16.13 8.68
N PRO A 241 14.70 -17.35 8.73
CA PRO A 241 13.94 -18.54 9.11
C PRO A 241 13.44 -18.48 10.57
N GLU A 242 14.08 -17.68 11.42
CA GLU A 242 13.70 -17.51 12.83
C GLU A 242 12.33 -16.84 13.01
N THR A 243 11.89 -15.98 12.09
CA THR A 243 10.53 -15.40 12.13
C THR A 243 9.45 -16.39 11.75
N GLY A 244 9.79 -17.53 11.14
CA GLY A 244 8.87 -18.63 10.83
C GLY A 244 8.59 -19.56 12.01
N ASN A 245 9.43 -19.55 13.05
CA ASN A 245 9.26 -20.41 14.21
C ASN A 245 8.38 -19.72 15.26
N LEU A 246 7.16 -20.22 15.41
CA LEU A 246 6.26 -19.86 16.51
C LEU A 246 6.87 -20.35 17.83
N HIS A 247 7.18 -19.44 18.75
CA HIS A 247 7.57 -19.76 20.11
C HIS A 247 6.35 -19.73 21.05
#